data_AF-A0A9X2YAB4-F1
#
_entry.id   AF-A0A9X2YAB4-F1
#
_cell.length_a   1.000
_cell.length_b   1.000
_cell.length_c   1.000
_cell.angle_alpha   90.00
_cell.angle_beta   90.00
_cell.angle_gamma   90.00
#
_symmetry.space_group_name_H-M   'P 1'
#
loop_
_entity.id
_entity.type
_entity.pdbx_description
1 polymer ?
#
loop_
_entity_poly.entity_id
_entity_poly.type
_entity_poly.pdbx_seq_one_letter_code
_entity_poly.pdbx_strand_id
1 'polypeptide(L)'
;MTLVLLYLVVLVLVGIVLFAIGSVLFGRGEVLPPLPQATTATVLPATDVTGADVDALKFTQTLRGYKASEVDWVLERLGREIDDLRDELAALRTRETAGGEG
;
A
#
# COMPACT_ATOMS: atom_id res chain seq x y z
N MET A 1 44.68 -29.83 3.21
CA MET A 1 43.69 -29.30 2.25
C MET A 1 42.38 -30.09 2.27
N THR A 2 42.41 -31.42 2.17
CA THR A 2 41.20 -32.28 2.19
C THR A 2 40.35 -32.16 3.46
N LEU A 3 40.96 -32.13 4.65
CA LEU A 3 40.24 -31.94 5.92
C LEU A 3 39.53 -30.58 5.97
N VAL A 4 40.19 -29.52 5.52
CA VAL A 4 39.60 -28.16 5.46
C VAL A 4 38.38 -28.13 4.53
N LEU A 5 38.48 -28.78 3.37
CA LEU A 5 37.37 -28.92 2.44
C LEU A 5 36.21 -29.71 3.05
N LEU A 6 36.51 -30.82 3.73
CA LEU A 6 35.50 -31.64 4.42
C LEU A 6 34.76 -30.83 5.48
N TYR A 7 35.49 -30.09 6.33
CA TYR A 7 34.88 -29.23 7.35
C TYR A 7 33.99 -28.14 6.74
N LEU A 8 34.42 -27.50 5.64
CA LEU A 8 33.59 -26.51 4.94
C LEU A 8 32.30 -27.11 4.39
N VAL A 9 32.37 -28.28 3.77
CA VAL A 9 31.19 -28.97 3.24
C VAL A 9 30.22 -29.33 4.37
N VAL A 10 30.72 -29.88 5.47
CA VAL A 10 29.90 -30.21 6.63
C VAL A 10 29.26 -28.95 7.24
N LEU A 11 30.01 -27.85 7.35
CA LEU A 11 29.50 -26.58 7.87
C LEU A 11 28.34 -26.05 7.02
N VAL A 12 28.50 -26.05 5.68
CA VAL A 12 27.44 -25.63 4.75
C VAL A 12 26.23 -26.55 4.86
N LEU A 13 26.44 -27.87 4.94
CA LEU A 13 25.36 -28.84 5.10
C LEU A 13 24.56 -28.58 6.39
N VAL A 14 25.25 -28.38 7.51
CA VAL A 14 24.62 -28.03 8.79
C VAL A 14 23.86 -26.72 8.68
N GLY A 15 24.43 -25.70 8.03
CA GLY A 15 23.75 -24.42 7.77
C GLY A 15 22.46 -24.59 6.98
N ILE A 16 22.48 -25.37 5.91
CA ILE A 16 21.28 -25.68 5.09
C ILE A 16 20.23 -26.41 5.93
N VAL A 17 20.63 -27.41 6.72
CA VAL A 17 19.72 -28.17 7.57
C VAL A 17 19.09 -27.28 8.63
N LEU A 18 19.88 -26.47 9.34
CA LEU A 18 19.38 -25.52 10.33
C LEU A 18 18.46 -24.48 9.71
N PHE A 19 18.81 -23.97 8.52
CA PHE A 19 17.97 -23.03 7.78
C PHE A 19 16.64 -23.67 7.35
N ALA A 20 16.66 -24.91 6.86
CA ALA A 20 15.45 -25.64 6.48
C ALA A 20 14.55 -25.92 7.69
N ILE A 21 15.13 -26.39 8.80
CA ILE A 21 14.43 -26.58 10.07
C ILE A 21 13.82 -25.25 10.52
N GLY A 22 14.60 -24.17 10.55
CA GLY A 22 14.12 -22.83 10.89
C GLY A 22 12.98 -22.40 9.97
N SER A 23 13.13 -22.50 8.66
CA SER A 23 12.09 -22.11 7.69
C SER A 23 10.80 -22.92 7.83
N VAL A 24 10.87 -24.18 8.28
CA VAL A 24 9.69 -25.02 8.51
C VAL A 24 9.06 -24.72 9.87
N LEU A 25 9.85 -24.61 10.94
CA LEU A 25 9.37 -24.30 12.30
C LEU A 25 8.81 -22.89 12.41
N PHE A 26 9.51 -21.90 11.84
CA PHE A 26 9.06 -20.50 11.80
C PHE A 26 8.07 -20.24 10.67
N GLY A 27 7.84 -21.22 9.78
CA GLY A 27 6.95 -21.09 8.63
C GLY A 27 7.41 -20.01 7.65
N ARG A 28 6.75 -19.94 6.49
CA ARG A 28 7.00 -18.98 5.41
C ARG A 28 6.52 -17.58 5.81
N GLY A 29 7.12 -17.01 6.86
CA GLY A 29 6.53 -15.94 7.66
C GLY A 29 5.25 -16.45 8.29
N GLU A 30 5.16 -16.50 9.61
CA GLU A 30 3.84 -16.55 10.24
C GLU A 30 2.97 -15.50 9.54
N VAL A 31 1.72 -15.85 9.21
CA VAL A 31 0.71 -14.85 8.85
C VAL A 31 0.62 -13.98 10.08
N LEU A 32 1.43 -12.92 10.11
CA LEU A 32 1.42 -11.93 11.16
C LEU A 32 -0.05 -11.55 11.27
N PRO A 33 -0.65 -11.64 12.48
CA PRO A 33 -2.02 -11.20 12.67
C PRO A 33 -2.11 -9.83 12.01
N PRO A 34 -3.08 -9.62 11.08
CA PRO A 34 -3.11 -8.45 10.23
C PRO A 34 -2.87 -7.24 11.11
N LEU A 35 -1.81 -6.48 10.82
CA LEU A 35 -1.45 -5.32 11.63
C LEU A 35 -2.73 -4.50 11.83
N PRO A 36 -2.98 -3.99 13.05
CA PRO A 36 -4.14 -3.15 13.31
C PRO A 36 -4.25 -2.12 12.17
N GLN A 37 -5.41 -2.05 11.53
CA GLN A 37 -5.62 -1.26 10.30
C GLN A 37 -5.13 0.20 10.41
N ALA A 38 -5.01 0.68 11.65
CA ALA A 38 -4.46 1.98 12.05
C ALA A 38 -3.01 2.28 11.64
N THR A 39 -2.25 1.34 11.06
CA THR A 39 -0.88 1.62 10.56
C THR A 39 -0.78 1.67 9.03
N THR A 40 -1.91 1.58 8.33
CA THR A 40 -1.92 1.88 6.89
C THR A 40 -2.00 3.39 6.78
N ALA A 41 -1.02 4.03 6.13
CA ALA A 41 -1.06 5.46 5.77
C ALA A 41 -2.15 5.77 4.71
N THR A 42 -3.24 5.02 4.72
CA THR A 42 -4.40 5.10 3.84
C THR A 42 -5.50 5.74 4.66
N VAL A 43 -5.29 7.01 4.97
CA VAL A 43 -6.32 7.83 5.57
C VAL A 43 -6.63 8.90 4.55
N LEU A 44 -7.77 8.76 3.90
CA LEU A 44 -8.39 9.87 3.19
C LEU A 44 -8.85 10.88 4.26
N PRO A 45 -8.69 12.20 4.03
CA PRO A 45 -9.27 13.21 4.90
C PRO A 45 -10.76 12.94 5.15
N ALA A 46 -11.24 13.15 6.38
CA ALA A 46 -12.65 12.92 6.73
C ALA A 46 -13.62 13.83 5.97
N THR A 47 -13.12 14.96 5.49
CA THR A 47 -13.81 15.95 4.68
C THR A 47 -12.80 16.54 3.71
N ASP A 48 -13.27 17.17 2.63
CA ASP A 48 -12.41 17.86 1.69
C ASP A 48 -11.36 16.98 0.98
N VAL A 49 -11.74 15.78 0.56
CA VAL A 49 -10.93 14.91 -0.32
C VAL A 49 -10.63 15.57 -1.68
N THR A 50 -9.36 15.68 -2.04
CA THR A 50 -8.87 16.15 -3.34
C THR A 50 -8.28 14.99 -4.17
N GLY A 51 -8.03 15.20 -5.46
CA GLY A 51 -7.33 14.24 -6.31
C GLY A 51 -5.93 13.91 -5.78
N ALA A 52 -5.23 14.89 -5.19
CA ALA A 52 -3.93 14.68 -4.55
C ALA A 52 -4.00 13.75 -3.33
N ASP A 53 -5.10 13.81 -2.55
CA ASP A 53 -5.31 12.90 -1.42
C ASP A 53 -5.55 11.46 -1.89
N VAL A 54 -6.18 11.28 -3.04
CA VAL A 54 -6.40 9.97 -3.67
C VAL A 54 -5.09 9.38 -4.20
N ASP A 55 -4.24 10.19 -4.83
CA ASP A 55 -2.91 9.78 -5.35
C ASP A 55 -1.94 9.37 -4.22
N ALA A 56 -2.11 9.98 -3.04
CA ALA A 56 -1.29 9.68 -1.87
C ALA A 56 -1.59 8.31 -1.23
N LEU A 57 -2.70 7.64 -1.57
CA LEU A 57 -3.12 6.38 -0.94
C LEU A 57 -2.13 5.23 -1.19
N LYS A 58 -1.96 4.36 -0.18
CA LYS A 58 -1.07 3.20 -0.23
C LYS A 58 -1.78 1.92 0.18
N PHE A 59 -2.10 1.08 -0.79
CA PHE A 59 -2.81 -0.18 -0.54
C PHE A 59 -1.86 -1.34 -0.23
N THR A 60 -2.21 -2.16 0.75
CA THR A 60 -1.50 -3.41 1.07
C THR A 60 -1.86 -4.50 0.05
N GLN A 61 -0.86 -5.26 -0.43
CA GLN A 61 -1.07 -6.35 -1.38
C GLN A 61 -1.59 -7.62 -0.70
N THR A 62 -2.58 -8.28 -1.30
CA THR A 62 -3.15 -9.57 -0.84
C THR A 62 -2.95 -10.66 -1.91
N LEU A 63 -2.87 -11.93 -1.48
CA LEU A 63 -2.68 -13.09 -2.38
C LEU A 63 -3.79 -13.25 -3.44
N ARG A 64 -4.97 -12.68 -3.16
CA ARG A 64 -6.05 -12.45 -4.13
C ARG A 64 -6.48 -11.00 -3.99
N GLY A 65 -6.08 -10.17 -4.94
CA GLY A 65 -6.43 -8.76 -5.01
C GLY A 65 -6.80 -8.36 -6.42
N TYR A 66 -7.32 -7.14 -6.57
CA TYR A 66 -7.51 -6.52 -7.87
C TYR A 66 -6.16 -6.25 -8.54
N LYS A 67 -6.16 -6.21 -9.87
CA LYS A 67 -4.95 -5.89 -10.62
C LYS A 67 -4.56 -4.45 -10.34
N ALA A 68 -3.36 -4.23 -9.83
CA ALA A 68 -2.87 -2.90 -9.45
C ALA A 68 -3.07 -1.87 -10.57
N SER A 69 -2.70 -2.22 -11.82
CA SER A 69 -2.85 -1.31 -12.96
C SER A 69 -4.30 -0.87 -13.25
N GLU A 70 -5.28 -1.73 -12.99
CA GLU A 70 -6.70 -1.38 -13.18
C GLU A 70 -7.17 -0.45 -12.07
N VAL A 71 -6.76 -0.73 -10.82
CA VAL A 71 -7.04 0.12 -9.67
C VAL A 71 -6.40 1.49 -9.85
N ASP A 72 -5.13 1.54 -10.25
CA ASP A 72 -4.38 2.79 -10.48
C ASP A 72 -5.08 3.67 -11.52
N TRP A 73 -5.52 3.07 -12.64
CA TRP A 73 -6.26 3.80 -13.67
C TRP A 73 -7.61 4.34 -13.17
N VAL A 74 -8.36 3.54 -12.39
CA VAL A 74 -9.63 3.98 -11.80
C VAL A 74 -9.41 5.13 -10.81
N LEU A 75 -8.40 5.02 -9.95
CA LEU A 75 -8.08 6.05 -8.95
C LEU A 75 -7.64 7.36 -9.61
N GLU A 76 -6.83 7.31 -10.66
CA GLU A 76 -6.43 8.49 -11.43
C GLU A 76 -7.64 9.17 -12.10
N ARG A 77 -8.57 8.38 -12.66
CA ARG A 77 -9.78 8.93 -13.27
C ARG A 77 -10.69 9.55 -12.21
N LEU A 78 -10.84 8.89 -11.06
CA LEU A 78 -11.68 9.36 -9.95
C LEU A 78 -11.10 10.62 -9.30
N GLY A 79 -9.79 10.70 -9.09
CA GLY A 79 -9.12 11.87 -8.53
C GLY A 79 -9.36 13.13 -9.37
N ARG A 80 -9.26 13.01 -10.70
CA ARG A 80 -9.57 14.12 -11.62
C ARG A 80 -11.03 14.56 -11.56
N GLU A 81 -11.96 13.61 -11.51
CA GLU A 81 -13.39 13.93 -11.42
C GLU A 81 -13.72 14.65 -10.10
N ILE A 82 -13.06 14.26 -8.99
CA ILE A 82 -13.20 14.97 -7.72
C ILE A 82 -12.73 16.42 -7.84
N ASP A 83 -11.57 16.65 -8.46
CA ASP A 83 -11.04 18.01 -8.64
C ASP A 83 -11.96 18.87 -9.52
N ASP A 84 -12.45 18.32 -10.64
CA ASP A 84 -13.39 19.00 -11.54
C ASP A 84 -14.68 19.42 -10.80
N LEU A 85 -15.27 18.53 -10.00
CA LEU A 85 -16.47 18.82 -9.22
C LEU A 85 -16.23 19.89 -8.15
N ARG A 86 -15.03 19.93 -7.57
CA ARG A 86 -14.67 20.93 -6.56
C ARG A 86 -14.49 22.31 -7.16
N ASP A 87 -13.89 22.38 -8.34
CA ASP A 87 -13.73 23.63 -9.08
C ASP A 87 -15.10 24.20 -9.48
N GLU A 88 -16.03 23.35 -9.93
CA GLU A 88 -17.41 23.76 -10.20
C GLU A 88 -18.12 24.28 -8.93
N LEU A 89 -18.00 23.57 -7.82
CA LEU A 89 -18.57 23.99 -6.53
C LEU A 89 -18.00 25.33 -6.05
N ALA A 90 -16.69 25.55 -6.22
CA ALA A 90 -16.03 26.81 -5.88
C ALA A 90 -16.53 27.96 -6.76
N ALA A 91 -16.70 27.72 -8.06
CA ALA A 91 -17.25 28.70 -8.99
C ALA A 91 -18.70 29.08 -8.64
N LEU A 92 -19.53 28.11 -8.26
CA LEU A 92 -20.92 28.35 -7.84
C LEU A 92 -20.99 29.17 -6.53
N ARG A 93 -20.20 28.82 -5.52
CA ARG A 93 -20.13 29.57 -4.25
C ARG A 93 -19.67 31.02 -4.45
N THR A 94 -18.74 31.25 -5.37
CA THR A 94 -18.27 32.60 -5.72
C THR A 94 -19.38 33.44 -6.37
N ARG A 95 -20.23 32.83 -7.21
CA ARG A 95 -21.38 33.51 -7.81
C ARG A 95 -22.46 33.85 -6.79
N GLU A 96 -22.75 32.94 -5.86
CA GLU A 96 -23.72 33.16 -4.79
C GLU A 96 -23.29 34.30 -3.86
N THR A 97 -22.03 34.32 -3.45
CA THR A 97 -21.47 35.40 -2.62
C THR A 97 -21.46 36.74 -3.36
N ALA A 98 -21.12 36.78 -4.65
CA ALA A 98 -21.16 38.02 -5.44
C ALA A 98 -22.59 38.52 -5.73
N GLY A 99 -23.58 37.63 -5.75
CA GLY A 99 -24.99 37.99 -5.97
C GLY A 99 -25.75 38.44 -4.71
N GLY A 100 -25.21 38.16 -3.51
CA GLY A 100 -25.82 38.55 -2.24
C GLY A 100 -25.42 39.93 -1.72
N GLU A 101 -24.46 40.61 -2.35
CA GLU A 101 -23.97 41.95 -1.96
C GLU A 101 -24.54 43.10 -2.83
N GLY A 102 -25.55 42.84 -3.67
CA GLY A 102 -26.23 43.85 -4.51
C GLY A 102 -27.66 44.12 -4.08
#